data_AF-A0A6A2XTX9-F1
#
_entry.id   AF-A0A6A2XTX9-F1
#
_cell.length_a   1.000
_cell.length_b   1.000
_cell.length_c   1.000
_cell.angle_alpha   90.00
_cell.angle_beta   90.00
_cell.angle_gamma   90.00
#
_symmetry.space_group_name_H-M   'P 1'
#
loop_
_entity.id
_entity.type
_entity.pdbx_description
1 polymer ?
#
loop_
_entity_poly.entity_id
_entity_poly.type
_entity_poly.pdbx_seq_one_letter_code
_entity_poly.pdbx_strand_id
1 'polypeptide(L)'
;MAKAELTILALSMFAMLFSVANGQAAGGITALDPKTNKEAEELGRFAVGEHNKKGNQVEFVQVVQAAQQGTKYFLRIEGLDKGQKKKFSSVVQVQSGKKEMLNFN
;
A
#
# COMPACT_ATOMS: atom_id res chain seq x y z
N MET A 1 -8.07 -2.59 -19.67
CA MET A 1 -8.32 -1.26 -19.07
C MET A 1 -9.30 -1.33 -17.89
N ALA A 2 -10.37 -2.13 -17.95
CA ALA A 2 -11.34 -2.24 -16.84
C ALA A 2 -10.80 -2.72 -15.48
N LYS A 3 -9.83 -3.65 -15.44
CA LYS A 3 -9.41 -4.29 -14.18
C LYS A 3 -8.67 -3.34 -13.22
N ALA A 4 -7.83 -2.44 -13.75
CA ALA A 4 -7.08 -1.47 -12.95
C ALA A 4 -7.97 -0.33 -12.46
N GLU A 5 -8.93 0.12 -13.28
CA GLU A 5 -9.92 1.11 -12.87
C GLU A 5 -10.87 0.53 -11.82
N LEU A 6 -11.29 -0.73 -11.95
CA LEU A 6 -12.09 -1.43 -10.95
C LEU A 6 -11.37 -1.55 -9.60
N THR A 7 -10.04 -1.72 -9.59
CA THR A 7 -9.25 -1.76 -8.33
C THR A 7 -9.09 -0.38 -7.70
N ILE A 8 -8.91 0.67 -8.51
CA ILE A 8 -8.80 2.06 -8.02
C ILE A 8 -10.16 2.55 -7.51
N LEU A 9 -11.24 2.24 -8.23
CA LEU A 9 -12.62 2.44 -7.79
C LEU A 9 -12.92 1.61 -6.53
N ALA A 10 -12.44 0.37 -6.42
CA ALA A 10 -12.64 -0.41 -5.20
C ALA A 10 -11.88 0.16 -4.00
N LEU A 11 -10.66 0.70 -4.19
CA LEU A 11 -9.89 1.31 -3.10
C LEU A 11 -10.48 2.68 -2.68
N SER A 12 -10.98 3.48 -3.63
CA SER A 12 -11.66 4.74 -3.36
C SER A 12 -13.06 4.54 -2.79
N MET A 13 -13.81 3.53 -3.27
CA MET A 13 -15.10 3.12 -2.73
C MET A 13 -14.96 2.48 -1.35
N PHE A 14 -13.88 1.73 -1.10
CA PHE A 14 -13.52 1.26 0.23
C PHE A 14 -13.25 2.44 1.19
N ALA A 15 -12.58 3.50 0.74
CA ALA A 15 -12.43 4.71 1.54
C ALA A 15 -13.75 5.48 1.79
N MET A 16 -14.71 5.41 0.86
CA MET A 16 -16.01 6.11 0.96
C MET A 16 -17.08 5.34 1.77
N LEU A 17 -17.02 4.01 1.88
CA LEU A 17 -18.03 3.19 2.57
C LEU A 17 -17.96 3.22 4.12
N PHE A 18 -16.88 3.73 4.72
CA PHE A 18 -16.74 3.76 6.19
C PHE A 18 -17.27 5.04 6.86
N SER A 19 -17.82 5.98 6.09
CA SER A 19 -18.28 7.28 6.62
C SER A 19 -19.69 7.26 7.22
N VAL A 20 -20.44 6.15 7.12
CA VAL A 20 -21.87 6.13 7.52
C VAL A 20 -22.31 4.82 8.16
N ALA A 21 -21.73 4.45 9.29
CA ALA A 21 -22.44 3.68 10.33
C ALA A 21 -21.59 3.61 11.60
N ASN A 22 -21.93 4.44 12.57
CA ASN A 22 -21.90 4.19 14.00
C ASN A 22 -20.78 3.27 14.56
N GLY A 23 -19.82 3.87 15.27
CA GLY A 23 -19.03 3.18 16.28
C GLY A 23 -17.53 3.14 15.97
N GLN A 24 -16.80 4.04 16.62
CA GLN A 24 -15.35 4.07 16.85
C GLN A 24 -14.60 2.76 16.49
N ALA A 25 -14.01 2.73 15.29
CA ALA A 25 -12.63 2.26 15.18
C ALA A 25 -11.74 3.49 15.42
N ALA A 26 -11.01 3.51 16.54
CA ALA A 26 -10.12 4.60 16.88
C ALA A 26 -8.95 4.68 15.88
N GLY A 27 -9.08 5.55 14.87
CA GLY A 27 -8.03 5.82 13.89
C GLY A 27 -8.62 5.89 12.49
N GLY A 28 -9.11 7.08 12.12
CA GLY A 28 -9.53 7.35 10.75
C GLY A 28 -8.42 7.04 9.74
N ILE A 29 -8.81 6.78 8.49
CA ILE A 29 -7.85 6.58 7.41
C ILE A 29 -7.31 7.95 6.99
N THR A 30 -5.99 8.11 7.01
CA THR A 30 -5.30 9.32 6.56
C THR A 30 -4.62 9.06 5.23
N ALA A 31 -5.00 9.80 4.19
CA ALA A 31 -4.27 9.79 2.92
C ALA A 31 -2.89 10.44 3.11
N LEU A 32 -1.85 9.84 2.54
CA LEU A 32 -0.47 10.32 2.61
C LEU A 32 -0.02 10.74 1.22
N ASP A 33 0.69 11.86 1.10
CA ASP A 33 1.40 12.19 -0.14
C ASP A 33 2.68 11.34 -0.22
N PRO A 34 2.77 10.39 -1.17
CA PRO A 34 3.91 9.50 -1.26
C PRO A 34 5.21 10.23 -1.68
N LYS A 35 5.12 11.43 -2.27
CA LYS A 35 6.32 12.20 -2.65
C LYS A 35 7.01 12.83 -1.45
N THR A 36 6.23 13.18 -0.41
CA THR A 36 6.75 13.86 0.78
C THR A 36 6.89 12.92 1.97
N ASN A 37 6.09 11.85 2.02
CA ASN A 37 6.11 10.90 3.12
C ASN A 37 7.20 9.83 2.90
N LYS A 38 8.37 10.08 3.50
CA LYS A 38 9.52 9.16 3.45
C LYS A 38 9.22 7.78 4.03
N GLU A 39 8.39 7.70 5.07
CA GLU A 39 8.02 6.42 5.68
C GLU A 39 7.23 5.56 4.69
N ALA A 40 6.25 6.13 3.98
CA ALA A 40 5.50 5.39 2.96
C ALA A 40 6.43 4.82 1.87
N GLU A 41 7.38 5.63 1.38
CA GLU A 41 8.39 5.21 0.40
C GLU A 41 9.30 4.09 0.93
N GLU A 42 9.78 4.20 2.18
CA GLU A 42 10.56 3.15 2.84
C GLU A 42 9.77 1.85 3.04
N LEU A 43 8.50 1.95 3.43
CA LEU A 43 7.61 0.79 3.57
C LEU A 43 7.32 0.14 2.22
N GLY A 44 7.28 0.93 1.14
CA GLY A 44 7.18 0.42 -0.23
C GLY A 44 8.40 -0.42 -0.62
N ARG A 45 9.61 0.07 -0.32
CA ARG A 45 10.87 -0.69 -0.54
C ARG A 45 10.91 -1.96 0.31
N PHE A 46 10.53 -1.86 1.57
CA PHE A 46 10.43 -3.00 2.48
C PHE A 46 9.48 -4.08 1.92
N ALA A 47 8.28 -3.69 1.49
CA ALA A 47 7.29 -4.62 0.95
C ALA A 47 7.79 -5.35 -0.31
N VAL A 48 8.42 -4.64 -1.25
CA VAL A 48 9.05 -5.27 -2.42
C VAL A 48 10.16 -6.24 -2.01
N GLY A 49 10.99 -5.86 -1.04
CA GLY A 49 12.04 -6.74 -0.50
C GLY A 49 11.49 -8.03 0.11
N GLU A 50 10.46 -7.94 0.95
CA GLU A 50 9.80 -9.10 1.55
C GLU A 50 9.11 -9.99 0.51
N HIS A 51 8.52 -9.39 -0.54
CA HIS A 51 7.94 -10.14 -1.65
C HIS A 51 9.00 -10.92 -2.44
N ASN A 52 10.16 -10.30 -2.70
CA ASN A 52 11.25 -10.92 -3.44
C ASN A 52 11.94 -12.05 -2.68
N LYS A 53 11.97 -12.02 -1.34
CA LYS A 53 12.43 -13.16 -0.51
C LYS A 53 11.65 -14.46 -0.78
N LYS A 54 10.43 -14.36 -1.33
CA LYS A 54 9.60 -15.50 -1.72
C LYS A 54 9.93 -16.05 -3.12
N GLY A 55 11.04 -15.63 -3.73
CA GLY A 55 11.50 -16.09 -5.05
C GLY A 55 11.05 -15.21 -6.22
N ASN A 56 10.43 -14.06 -5.97
CA ASN A 56 10.04 -13.09 -6.99
C ASN A 56 11.15 -12.08 -7.27
N GLN A 57 11.07 -11.37 -8.40
CA GLN A 57 12.04 -10.35 -8.80
C GLN A 57 11.32 -9.09 -9.29
N VAL A 58 10.85 -8.30 -8.33
CA VAL A 58 10.30 -6.97 -8.58
C VAL A 58 11.35 -5.92 -8.21
N GLU A 59 11.69 -5.03 -9.13
CA GLU A 59 12.51 -3.85 -8.85
C GLU A 59 11.59 -2.72 -8.37
N PHE A 60 11.88 -2.14 -7.22
CA PHE A 60 11.11 -1.02 -6.68
C PHE A 60 11.38 0.26 -7.51
N VAL A 61 10.32 0.97 -7.93
CA VAL A 61 10.44 2.28 -8.59
C VAL A 61 10.04 3.40 -7.64
N GLN A 62 8.80 3.41 -7.17
CA GLN A 62 8.25 4.44 -6.27
C GLN A 62 6.92 3.99 -5.64
N VAL A 63 6.51 4.63 -4.55
CA VAL A 63 5.11 4.59 -4.11
C VAL A 63 4.31 5.63 -4.88
N VAL A 64 3.20 5.22 -5.48
CA VAL A 64 2.32 6.11 -6.27
C VAL A 64 1.07 6.54 -5.50
N GLN A 65 0.66 5.78 -4.48
CA GLN A 65 -0.43 6.12 -3.56
C GLN A 65 -0.16 5.52 -2.19
N ALA A 66 -0.50 6.25 -1.13
CA ALA A 66 -0.35 5.77 0.25
C ALA A 66 -1.50 6.26 1.14
N ALA A 67 -1.92 5.42 2.08
CA ALA A 67 -2.83 5.77 3.15
C ALA A 67 -2.48 5.01 4.42
N GLN A 68 -2.82 5.55 5.58
CA GLN A 68 -2.57 4.94 6.89
C GLN A 68 -3.86 4.80 7.70
N GLN A 69 -4.03 3.67 8.37
CA GLN A 69 -5.09 3.43 9.35
C GLN A 69 -4.50 2.77 10.59
N GLY A 70 -4.44 3.50 11.70
CA GLY A 70 -3.74 3.05 12.90
C GLY A 70 -2.29 2.68 12.59
N THR A 71 -1.93 1.41 12.79
CA THR A 71 -0.59 0.87 12.52
C THR A 71 -0.41 0.32 11.11
N LYS A 72 -1.42 0.39 10.23
CA LYS A 72 -1.37 -0.20 8.89
C LYS A 72 -1.19 0.87 7.82
N TYR A 73 -0.28 0.61 6.90
CA TYR A 73 -0.04 1.40 5.69
C TYR A 73 -0.55 0.62 4.48
N PHE A 74 -1.41 1.26 3.70
CA PHE A 74 -1.90 0.78 2.42
C PHE A 74 -1.13 1.48 1.32
N LEU A 75 -0.37 0.71 0.54
CA LEU A 75 0.57 1.23 -0.44
C LEU A 75 0.20 0.74 -1.83
N ARG A 76 0.25 1.63 -2.81
CA ARG A 76 0.30 1.28 -4.22
C ARG A 76 1.70 1.59 -4.73
N ILE A 77 2.39 0.56 -5.17
CA ILE A 77 3.81 0.59 -5.52
C ILE A 77 3.94 0.41 -7.03
N GLU A 78 4.71 1.26 -7.69
CA GLU A 78 5.18 1.01 -9.04
C GLU A 78 6.51 0.24 -8.96
N GLY A 79 6.62 -0.83 -9.74
CA GLY A 79 7.83 -1.65 -9.81
C GLY A 79 8.03 -2.25 -11.21
N LEU A 80 9.21 -2.81 -11.47
CA LEU A 80 9.51 -3.55 -12.69
C LEU A 80 9.54 -5.05 -12.37
N ASP A 81 8.67 -5.82 -13.01
CA ASP A 81 8.70 -7.29 -12.95
C ASP A 81 9.19 -7.80 -14.30
N LYS A 82 10.40 -8.40 -14.30
CA LYS A 82 11.10 -8.82 -15.52
C LYS A 82 11.21 -7.68 -16.54
N GLY A 83 11.58 -6.49 -16.06
CA GLY A 83 11.71 -5.27 -16.85
C GLY A 83 10.38 -4.62 -17.27
N GLN A 84 9.23 -5.21 -16.95
CA GLN A 84 7.93 -4.64 -17.27
C GLN A 84 7.37 -3.84 -16.09
N LYS A 85 7.05 -2.57 -16.33
CA LYS A 85 6.41 -1.71 -15.33
C LYS A 85 5.03 -2.23 -14.97
N LYS A 86 4.84 -2.54 -13.68
CA LYS A 86 3.58 -2.99 -13.07
C LYS A 86 3.30 -2.20 -11.80
N LYS A 87 2.02 -2.21 -11.38
CA LYS A 87 1.59 -1.65 -10.11
C LYS A 87 1.18 -2.77 -9.18
N PHE A 88 1.64 -2.70 -7.95
CA PHE A 88 1.39 -3.65 -6.89
C PHE A 88 0.66 -2.96 -5.75
N SER A 89 -0.13 -3.72 -4.99
CA SER A 89 -0.75 -3.27 -3.77
C SER A 89 -0.19 -4.05 -2.59
N SER A 90 0.18 -3.32 -1.53
CA SER A 90 0.73 -3.91 -0.32
C SER A 90 0.12 -3.30 0.92
N VAL A 91 -0.02 -4.13 1.96
CA VAL A 91 -0.37 -3.68 3.30
C VAL A 91 0.80 -4.01 4.22
N VAL A 92 1.32 -2.98 4.88
CA VAL A 92 2.42 -3.12 5.84
C VAL A 92 1.94 -2.66 7.20
N GLN A 93 2.14 -3.49 8.23
CA GLN A 93 1.86 -3.14 9.61
C GLN A 93 3.15 -2.71 10.32
N VAL A 94 3.10 -1.59 11.03
CA VAL A 94 4.20 -1.05 11.83
C VAL A 94 3.77 -1.00 13.29
N GLN A 95 4.30 -1.91 14.12
CA GLN A 95 3.96 -2.00 15.53
C GLN A 95 5.24 -2.04 16.37
N SER A 96 5.38 -1.07 17.29
CA SER A 96 6.56 -0.96 18.17
C SER A 96 7.89 -0.99 17.40
N GLY A 97 7.95 -0.31 16.25
CA GLY A 97 9.14 -0.24 15.38
C GLY A 97 9.40 -1.48 14.51
N LYS A 98 8.62 -2.55 14.68
CA LYS A 98 8.68 -3.73 13.80
C LYS A 98 7.79 -3.53 12.60
N LYS A 99 8.30 -3.87 11.42
CA LYS A 99 7.60 -3.81 10.13
C LYS A 99 7.23 -5.24 9.72
N GLU A 100 5.97 -5.46 9.37
CA GLU A 100 5.46 -6.74 8.88
C GLU A 100 4.64 -6.53 7.60
N MET A 101 5.00 -7.23 6.52
CA MET A 101 4.25 -7.19 5.28
C MET A 101 3.10 -8.20 5.35
N LEU A 102 1.87 -7.70 5.56
CA LEU A 102 0.67 -8.53 5.67
C LEU A 102 0.22 -9.06 4.30
N ASN A 103 0.37 -8.25 3.25
CA ASN A 103 -0.04 -8.61 1.90
C ASN A 103 0.83 -7.93 0.82
N PHE A 104 0.96 -8.59 -0.33
CA PHE A 104 1.55 -8.04 -1.55
C PHE A 104 0.93 -8.74 -2.77
N ASN A 105 0.32 -7.96 -3.68
CA ASN A 105 -0.32 -8.46 -4.89
C ASN A 105 -0.19 -7.51 -6.10
#